data_AF-A0A1B1ID97-F1
#
_entry.id   AF-A0A1B1ID97-F1
#
_cell.length_a   1.000
_cell.length_b   1.000
_cell.length_c   1.000
_cell.angle_alpha   90.00
_cell.angle_beta   90.00
_cell.angle_gamma   90.00
#
_symmetry.space_group_name_H-M   'P 1'
#
loop_
_entity.id
_entity.type
_entity.pdbx_description
1 polymer ?
#
loop_
_entity_poly.entity_id
_entity_poly.type
_entity_poly.pdbx_seq_one_letter_code
_entity_poly.pdbx_strand_id
1 'polypeptide(L)'
;MDKIQKDINDALETARRLSLVKAIFGLSLYSLMVMIGTSLPISVFRMASEAGYDPAIPLTSMVTQLTSVEKGLIPPDSFFGFLFFLCCGHFTCFYIISKRNRIKAYLMTQIFQLFLLVITYYSWFVAILYLIPLVAVRIVYWIGFVLSLIYLIYILVTKQRARKDYFSSEYYKKFLNVILFLWLLMYGINLFINGLNHFLAYLLLALLPISPIFLGLFLVSFFKSNVVTLENLNTVNKNQEKYREEYGYTIEEWYGKKSKMYKEHVKKSKKR
;
A
#
# COMPACT_ATOMS: atom_id res chain seq x y z
N MET A 1 11.28 23.33 7.61
CA MET A 1 11.72 22.64 6.39
C MET A 1 10.53 22.56 5.45
N ASP A 2 10.67 23.10 4.23
CA ASP A 2 9.61 22.96 3.22
C ASP A 2 9.42 21.47 2.84
N LYS A 3 8.28 21.13 2.24
CA LYS A 3 7.96 19.74 1.91
C LYS A 3 8.92 19.13 0.88
N ILE A 4 9.47 19.94 -0.02
CA ILE A 4 10.40 19.49 -1.08
C ILE A 4 11.76 19.12 -0.48
N GLN A 5 12.32 19.97 0.38
CA GLN A 5 13.55 19.74 1.13
C GLN A 5 13.42 18.52 2.05
N LYS A 6 12.23 18.29 2.64
CA LYS A 6 11.95 17.05 3.37
C LYS A 6 12.09 15.82 2.47
N ASP A 7 11.40 15.82 1.33
CA ASP A 7 11.40 14.68 0.40
C ASP A 7 12.81 14.43 -0.19
N ILE A 8 13.60 15.49 -0.41
CA ILE A 8 15.03 15.40 -0.78
C ILE A 8 15.83 14.74 0.34
N ASN A 9 15.72 15.24 1.57
CA ASN A 9 16.46 14.68 2.70
C ASN A 9 16.16 13.20 2.92
N ASP A 10 14.89 12.81 2.84
CA ASP A 10 14.46 11.41 2.96
C ASP A 10 15.11 10.55 1.85
N ALA A 11 15.14 11.04 0.61
CA ALA A 11 15.78 10.36 -0.52
C ALA A 11 17.31 10.20 -0.33
N LEU A 12 18.00 11.27 0.07
CA LEU A 12 19.44 11.26 0.28
C LEU A 12 19.83 10.36 1.46
N GLU A 13 19.09 10.45 2.57
CA GLU A 13 19.34 9.70 3.78
C GLU A 13 19.11 8.20 3.58
N THR A 14 18.00 7.83 2.93
CA THR A 14 17.68 6.43 2.61
C THR A 14 18.80 5.78 1.81
N ALA A 15 19.28 6.45 0.75
CA ALA A 15 20.36 5.94 -0.08
C ALA A 15 21.73 5.91 0.62
N ARG A 16 22.00 6.91 1.49
CA ARG A 16 23.24 7.03 2.27
C ARG A 16 23.35 5.91 3.30
N ARG A 17 22.28 5.63 4.05
CA ARG A 17 22.25 4.63 5.12
C ARG A 17 22.31 3.18 4.61
N LEU A 18 21.99 2.94 3.33
CA LEU A 18 21.92 1.61 2.73
C LEU A 18 23.30 1.02 2.42
N SER A 19 23.94 0.34 3.39
CA SER A 19 25.16 -0.44 3.16
C SER A 19 24.86 -1.77 2.45
N LEU A 20 25.89 -2.46 1.95
CA LEU A 20 25.73 -3.80 1.33
C LEU A 20 25.07 -4.79 2.30
N VAL A 21 25.52 -4.82 3.55
CA VAL A 21 24.95 -5.67 4.61
C VAL A 21 23.47 -5.35 4.80
N LYS A 22 23.12 -4.06 4.95
CA LYS A 22 21.73 -3.63 5.08
C LYS A 22 20.90 -3.92 3.82
N ALA A 23 21.52 -3.95 2.64
CA ALA A 23 20.83 -4.33 1.42
C ALA A 23 20.52 -5.84 1.37
N ILE A 24 21.42 -6.70 1.85
CA ILE A 24 21.17 -8.16 1.94
C ILE A 24 20.01 -8.44 2.89
N PHE A 25 20.08 -7.94 4.13
CA PHE A 25 18.98 -8.11 5.09
C PHE A 25 17.71 -7.37 4.64
N GLY A 26 17.87 -6.19 4.05
CA GLY A 26 16.77 -5.39 3.52
C GLY A 26 16.02 -6.08 2.39
N LEU A 27 16.72 -6.84 1.53
CA LEU A 27 16.09 -7.63 0.48
C LEU A 27 15.20 -8.72 1.09
N SER A 28 15.69 -9.49 2.06
CA SER A 28 14.91 -10.53 2.73
C SER A 28 13.67 -9.95 3.43
N LEU A 29 13.83 -8.84 4.15
CA LEU A 29 12.70 -8.18 4.80
C LEU A 29 11.70 -7.63 3.78
N TYR A 30 12.19 -7.02 2.70
CA TYR A 30 11.37 -6.49 1.62
C TYR A 30 10.56 -7.60 0.94
N SER A 31 11.18 -8.74 0.65
CA SER A 31 10.53 -9.94 0.12
C SER A 31 9.42 -10.45 1.04
N LEU A 32 9.64 -10.48 2.36
CA LEU A 32 8.61 -10.85 3.33
C LEU A 32 7.45 -9.83 3.34
N MET A 33 7.75 -8.54 3.31
CA MET A 33 6.73 -7.49 3.28
C MET A 33 5.90 -7.54 1.99
N VAL A 34 6.50 -7.89 0.85
CA VAL A 34 5.77 -8.13 -0.41
C VAL A 34 4.79 -9.28 -0.22
N MET A 35 5.23 -10.42 0.33
CA MET A 35 4.35 -11.56 0.59
C MET A 35 3.19 -11.20 1.54
N ILE A 36 3.46 -10.48 2.63
CA ILE A 36 2.44 -10.00 3.58
C ILE A 36 1.48 -9.01 2.92
N GLY A 37 1.98 -8.18 2.00
CA GLY A 37 1.17 -7.24 1.23
C GLY A 37 0.28 -7.93 0.20
N THR A 38 0.69 -9.06 -0.37
CA THR A 38 0.05 -9.61 -1.57
C THR A 38 -0.55 -11.00 -1.40
N SER A 39 0.28 -12.05 -1.30
CA SER A 39 -0.20 -13.44 -1.41
C SER A 39 -0.64 -14.02 -0.07
N LEU A 40 0.08 -13.70 1.01
CA LEU A 40 -0.19 -14.27 2.33
C LEU A 40 -1.59 -13.97 2.86
N PRO A 41 -2.12 -12.73 2.77
CA PRO A 41 -3.47 -12.45 3.27
C PRO A 41 -4.51 -13.37 2.63
N ILE A 42 -4.50 -13.47 1.30
CA ILE A 42 -5.46 -14.33 0.57
C ILE A 42 -5.32 -15.78 1.02
N SER A 43 -4.09 -16.31 1.07
CA SER A 43 -3.85 -17.69 1.48
C SER A 43 -4.28 -17.97 2.91
N VAL A 44 -3.97 -17.08 3.85
CA VAL A 44 -4.32 -17.24 5.27
C VAL A 44 -5.84 -17.22 5.46
N PHE A 45 -6.53 -16.24 4.88
CA PHE A 45 -7.98 -16.15 5.01
C PHE A 45 -8.70 -17.26 4.24
N ARG A 46 -8.17 -17.71 3.10
CA ARG A 46 -8.67 -18.91 2.40
C ARG A 46 -8.54 -20.16 3.24
N MET A 47 -7.36 -20.42 3.83
CA MET A 47 -7.15 -21.58 4.70
C MET A 47 -8.06 -21.54 5.94
N ALA A 48 -8.21 -20.36 6.56
CA ALA A 48 -9.16 -20.18 7.65
C ALA A 48 -10.61 -20.42 7.20
N SER A 49 -10.94 -20.07 5.94
CA SER A 49 -12.22 -20.37 5.30
C SER A 49 -12.47 -21.85 5.13
N GLU A 50 -11.47 -22.58 4.66
CA GLU A 50 -11.60 -24.00 4.39
C GLU A 50 -11.65 -24.81 5.69
N ALA A 51 -10.82 -24.44 6.67
CA ALA A 51 -10.79 -25.11 7.97
C ALA A 51 -12.03 -24.83 8.84
N GLY A 52 -12.62 -23.64 8.71
CA GLY A 52 -13.79 -23.24 9.49
C GLY A 52 -15.14 -23.54 8.85
N TYR A 53 -15.19 -24.05 7.60
CA TYR A 53 -16.42 -24.27 6.86
C TYR A 53 -17.14 -25.55 7.30
N ASP A 54 -18.33 -25.39 7.88
CA ASP A 54 -19.27 -26.48 8.13
C ASP A 54 -20.45 -26.38 7.13
N PRO A 55 -20.60 -27.31 6.17
CA PRO A 55 -21.68 -27.30 5.20
C PRO A 55 -23.07 -27.45 5.82
N ALA A 56 -23.19 -27.96 7.05
CA ALA A 56 -24.46 -28.11 7.75
C ALA A 56 -24.94 -26.79 8.37
N ILE A 57 -24.04 -25.84 8.65
CA ILE A 57 -24.35 -24.55 9.29
C ILE A 57 -23.55 -23.42 8.63
N PRO A 58 -23.87 -23.06 7.36
CA PRO A 58 -23.07 -22.14 6.55
C PRO A 58 -23.01 -20.70 7.07
N LEU A 59 -23.85 -20.35 8.05
CA LEU A 59 -23.93 -19.00 8.63
C LEU A 59 -23.12 -18.87 9.93
N THR A 60 -22.59 -19.96 10.50
CA THR A 60 -21.80 -19.97 11.74
C THR A 60 -20.32 -20.23 11.52
N SER A 61 -19.90 -20.60 10.30
CA SER A 61 -18.47 -20.68 9.96
C SER A 61 -17.86 -19.29 9.99
N MET A 62 -16.87 -19.08 10.88
CA MET A 62 -16.14 -17.80 11.07
C MET A 62 -15.58 -17.19 9.79
N VAL A 63 -15.53 -17.99 8.72
CA VAL A 63 -14.99 -17.62 7.43
C VAL A 63 -15.83 -18.32 6.35
N THR A 64 -16.12 -17.62 5.25
CA THR A 64 -17.09 -18.06 4.23
C THR A 64 -16.47 -18.31 2.87
N GLN A 65 -17.04 -19.27 2.15
CA GLN A 65 -16.60 -19.59 0.80
C GLN A 65 -16.99 -18.47 -0.17
N LEU A 66 -15.99 -17.96 -0.89
CA LEU A 66 -16.21 -17.07 -2.03
C LEU A 66 -16.96 -17.81 -3.15
N THR A 67 -17.77 -17.06 -3.90
CA THR A 67 -18.46 -17.57 -5.09
C THR A 67 -17.47 -17.97 -6.19
N SER A 68 -17.90 -18.77 -7.17
CA SER A 68 -17.06 -19.14 -8.32
C SER A 68 -16.53 -17.92 -9.08
N VAL A 69 -17.36 -16.88 -9.22
CA VAL A 69 -16.98 -15.60 -9.84
C VAL A 69 -15.88 -14.93 -9.02
N GLU A 70 -16.06 -14.78 -7.71
CA GLU A 70 -15.07 -14.17 -6.82
C GLU A 70 -13.74 -14.94 -6.81
N LYS A 71 -13.79 -16.28 -6.81
CA LYS A 71 -12.61 -17.15 -6.92
C LYS A 71 -11.89 -16.95 -8.25
N GLY A 72 -12.63 -16.78 -9.35
CA GLY A 72 -12.08 -16.49 -10.68
C GLY A 72 -11.40 -15.13 -10.80
N LEU A 73 -11.67 -14.19 -9.88
CA LEU A 73 -11.00 -12.89 -9.82
C LEU A 73 -9.67 -12.93 -9.05
N ILE A 74 -9.38 -14.01 -8.32
CA ILE A 74 -8.10 -14.13 -7.59
C ILE A 74 -6.97 -14.42 -8.58
N PRO A 75 -5.89 -13.62 -8.60
CA PRO A 75 -4.74 -13.91 -9.44
C PRO A 75 -4.18 -15.31 -9.16
N PRO A 76 -3.73 -16.04 -10.19
CA PRO A 76 -3.13 -17.36 -10.00
C PRO A 76 -1.84 -17.25 -9.16
N ASP A 77 -1.49 -18.32 -8.44
CA ASP A 77 -0.28 -18.34 -7.60
C ASP A 77 1.00 -18.01 -8.39
N SER A 78 1.04 -18.38 -9.67
CA SER A 78 2.14 -18.02 -10.58
C SER A 78 2.33 -16.50 -10.73
N PHE A 79 1.25 -15.71 -10.75
CA PHE A 79 1.33 -14.25 -10.78
C PHE A 79 2.08 -13.72 -9.55
N PHE A 80 1.78 -14.22 -8.36
CA PHE A 80 2.46 -13.81 -7.14
C PHE A 80 3.92 -14.25 -7.10
N GLY A 81 4.24 -15.43 -7.67
CA GLY A 81 5.62 -15.86 -7.89
C GLY A 81 6.40 -14.90 -8.79
N PHE A 82 5.83 -14.49 -9.94
CA PHE A 82 6.47 -13.51 -10.82
C PHE A 82 6.60 -12.14 -10.15
N LEU A 83 5.58 -11.68 -9.43
CA LEU A 83 5.60 -10.42 -8.69
C LEU A 83 6.72 -10.40 -7.65
N PHE A 84 6.92 -11.52 -6.95
CA PHE A 84 8.01 -11.68 -5.99
C PHE A 84 9.38 -11.48 -6.64
N PHE A 85 9.66 -12.15 -7.76
CA PHE A 85 10.92 -11.98 -8.47
C PHE A 85 11.10 -10.57 -9.02
N LEU A 86 10.03 -9.96 -9.52
CA LEU A 86 10.02 -8.59 -10.01
C LEU A 86 10.37 -7.60 -8.89
N CYS A 87 9.82 -7.80 -7.68
CA CYS A 87 10.17 -7.04 -6.49
C CYS A 87 11.64 -7.19 -6.09
N CYS A 88 12.18 -8.41 -6.09
CA CYS A 88 13.58 -8.68 -5.78
C CYS A 88 14.52 -7.99 -6.80
N GLY A 89 14.18 -8.06 -8.09
CA GLY A 89 14.89 -7.37 -9.16
C GLY A 89 14.84 -5.86 -8.98
N HIS A 90 13.67 -5.30 -8.69
CA HIS A 90 13.49 -3.87 -8.41
C HIS A 90 14.38 -3.40 -7.24
N PHE A 91 14.39 -4.13 -6.11
CA PHE A 91 15.22 -3.78 -4.96
C PHE A 91 16.72 -3.77 -5.32
N THR A 92 17.17 -4.76 -6.10
CA THR A 92 18.55 -4.84 -6.57
C THR A 92 18.91 -3.65 -7.47
N CYS A 93 18.03 -3.30 -8.40
CA CYS A 93 18.16 -2.11 -9.24
C CYS A 93 18.22 -0.82 -8.41
N PHE A 94 17.33 -0.68 -7.43
CA PHE A 94 17.33 0.45 -6.49
C PHE A 94 18.68 0.58 -5.77
N TYR A 95 19.20 -0.52 -5.22
CA TYR A 95 20.50 -0.52 -4.55
C TYR A 95 21.61 -0.01 -5.49
N ILE A 96 21.70 -0.52 -6.72
CA ILE A 96 22.72 -0.12 -7.69
C ILE A 96 22.59 1.37 -8.08
N ILE A 97 21.37 1.82 -8.40
CA ILE A 97 21.12 3.20 -8.85
C ILE A 97 21.33 4.19 -7.69
N SER A 98 20.97 3.83 -6.45
CA SER A 98 21.13 4.68 -5.27
C SER A 98 22.58 5.12 -5.02
N LYS A 99 23.56 4.33 -5.48
CA LYS A 99 24.99 4.67 -5.37
C LYS A 99 25.47 5.66 -6.44
N ARG A 100 24.67 5.90 -7.47
CA ARG A 100 25.02 6.73 -8.64
C ARG A 100 24.14 7.98 -8.76
N ASN A 101 22.87 7.88 -8.38
CA ASN A 101 21.90 8.98 -8.38
C ASN A 101 20.81 8.69 -7.34
N ARG A 102 20.89 9.36 -6.18
CA ARG A 102 20.03 9.08 -5.01
C ARG A 102 18.58 9.51 -5.27
N ILE A 103 18.38 10.71 -5.81
CA ILE A 103 17.06 11.25 -6.15
C ILE A 103 16.36 10.37 -7.19
N LYS A 104 17.05 9.99 -8.26
CA LYS A 104 16.49 9.12 -9.30
C LYS A 104 16.13 7.74 -8.76
N ALA A 105 16.98 7.15 -7.93
CA ALA A 105 16.69 5.85 -7.31
C ALA A 105 15.43 5.92 -6.45
N TYR A 106 15.33 6.94 -5.60
CA TYR A 106 14.17 7.11 -4.72
C TYR A 106 12.89 7.39 -5.52
N LEU A 107 12.95 8.23 -6.56
CA LEU A 107 11.83 8.47 -7.47
C LEU A 107 11.31 7.17 -8.10
N MET A 108 12.20 6.33 -8.63
CA MET A 108 11.80 5.05 -9.23
C MET A 108 11.15 4.11 -8.20
N THR A 109 11.68 4.07 -6.98
CA THR A 109 11.07 3.32 -5.89
C THR A 109 9.68 3.82 -5.53
N GLN A 110 9.45 5.15 -5.50
CA GLN A 110 8.13 5.71 -5.24
C GLN A 110 7.11 5.33 -6.33
N ILE A 111 7.52 5.35 -7.61
CA ILE A 111 6.67 4.88 -8.72
C ILE A 111 6.32 3.41 -8.54
N PHE A 112 7.32 2.58 -8.24
CA PHE A 112 7.12 1.14 -8.05
C PHE A 112 6.24 0.83 -6.83
N GLN A 113 6.41 1.60 -5.75
CA GLN A 113 5.61 1.48 -4.54
C GLN A 113 4.13 1.83 -4.79
N LEU A 114 3.82 2.82 -5.63
CA LEU A 114 2.44 3.11 -6.04
C LEU A 114 1.81 1.96 -6.81
N PHE A 115 2.57 1.32 -7.71
CA PHE A 115 2.11 0.13 -8.42
C PHE A 115 1.83 -1.03 -7.46
N LEU A 116 2.77 -1.32 -6.55
CA LEU A 116 2.58 -2.34 -5.53
C LEU A 116 1.44 -2.05 -4.57
N LEU A 117 1.20 -0.77 -4.24
CA LEU A 117 0.12 -0.37 -3.34
C LEU A 117 -1.26 -0.80 -3.89
N VAL A 118 -1.47 -0.70 -5.20
CA VAL A 118 -2.73 -1.14 -5.85
C VAL A 118 -2.88 -2.66 -5.77
N ILE A 119 -1.80 -3.41 -5.95
CA ILE A 119 -1.82 -4.87 -5.81
C ILE A 119 -2.10 -5.25 -4.35
N THR A 120 -1.41 -4.62 -3.40
CA THR A 120 -1.65 -4.80 -1.96
C THR A 120 -3.09 -4.47 -1.59
N TYR A 121 -3.65 -3.40 -2.14
CA TYR A 121 -5.05 -3.06 -1.94
C TYR A 121 -5.97 -4.19 -2.37
N TYR A 122 -5.80 -4.65 -3.60
CA TYR A 122 -6.62 -5.72 -4.16
C TYR A 122 -6.50 -7.00 -3.32
N SER A 123 -5.28 -7.39 -2.97
CA SER A 123 -5.01 -8.58 -2.18
C SER A 123 -5.69 -8.56 -0.81
N TRP A 124 -5.56 -7.46 -0.07
CA TRP A 124 -6.21 -7.31 1.23
C TRP A 124 -7.73 -7.17 1.12
N PHE A 125 -8.22 -6.50 0.08
CA PHE A 125 -9.65 -6.43 -0.20
C PHE A 125 -10.24 -7.83 -0.38
N VAL A 126 -9.68 -8.64 -1.27
CA VAL A 126 -10.10 -10.04 -1.50
C VAL A 126 -9.97 -10.89 -0.23
N ALA A 127 -8.87 -10.76 0.50
CA ALA A 127 -8.65 -11.51 1.73
C ALA A 127 -9.74 -11.25 2.78
N ILE A 128 -10.16 -9.99 2.93
CA ILE A 128 -11.21 -9.60 3.88
C ILE A 128 -12.59 -10.10 3.44
N LEU A 129 -12.85 -10.30 2.14
CA LEU A 129 -14.15 -10.81 1.68
C LEU A 129 -14.49 -12.19 2.26
N TYR A 130 -13.49 -13.01 2.59
CA TYR A 130 -13.68 -14.28 3.28
C TYR A 130 -14.34 -14.11 4.67
N LEU A 131 -14.24 -12.93 5.29
CA LEU A 131 -14.85 -12.61 6.59
C LEU A 131 -16.30 -12.12 6.48
N ILE A 132 -16.81 -11.92 5.27
CA ILE A 132 -18.13 -11.32 5.04
C ILE A 132 -19.08 -12.40 4.51
N PRO A 133 -19.95 -12.96 5.36
CA PRO A 133 -20.78 -14.10 4.97
C PRO A 133 -21.84 -13.76 3.93
N LEU A 134 -22.39 -12.54 4.01
CA LEU A 134 -23.49 -12.11 3.17
C LEU A 134 -23.01 -11.69 1.77
N VAL A 135 -23.40 -12.46 0.75
CA VAL A 135 -23.09 -12.17 -0.66
C VAL A 135 -23.54 -10.76 -1.07
N ALA A 136 -24.74 -10.33 -0.65
CA ALA A 136 -25.25 -9.00 -0.95
C ALA A 136 -24.34 -7.88 -0.41
N VAL A 137 -23.77 -8.07 0.79
CA VAL A 137 -22.82 -7.13 1.38
C VAL A 137 -21.49 -7.14 0.60
N ARG A 138 -21.01 -8.32 0.18
CA ARG A 138 -19.80 -8.41 -0.66
C ARG A 138 -19.96 -7.70 -2.01
N ILE A 139 -21.14 -7.78 -2.64
CA ILE A 139 -21.44 -7.05 -3.88
C ILE A 139 -21.30 -5.53 -3.66
N VAL A 140 -21.86 -5.00 -2.56
CA VAL A 140 -21.71 -3.58 -2.20
C VAL A 140 -20.23 -3.21 -2.02
N TYR A 141 -19.44 -4.08 -1.40
CA TYR A 141 -18.00 -3.86 -1.26
C TYR A 141 -17.22 -3.91 -2.58
N TRP A 142 -17.58 -4.79 -3.51
CA TRP A 142 -17.02 -4.79 -4.85
C TRP A 142 -17.31 -3.48 -5.59
N ILE A 143 -18.54 -2.96 -5.50
CA ILE A 143 -18.90 -1.66 -6.08
C ILE A 143 -18.04 -0.55 -5.45
N GLY A 144 -17.94 -0.54 -4.12
CA GLY A 144 -17.12 0.44 -3.39
C GLY A 144 -15.63 0.36 -3.76
N PHE A 145 -15.10 -0.84 -3.96
CA PHE A 145 -13.73 -1.08 -4.41
C PHE A 145 -13.48 -0.57 -5.83
N VAL A 146 -14.39 -0.80 -6.76
CA VAL A 146 -14.26 -0.28 -8.13
C VAL A 146 -14.32 1.25 -8.13
N LEU A 147 -15.23 1.85 -7.36
CA LEU A 147 -15.33 3.30 -7.22
C LEU A 147 -14.05 3.90 -6.61
N SER A 148 -13.46 3.24 -5.62
CA SER A 148 -12.19 3.71 -5.03
C SER A 148 -11.04 3.64 -6.02
N LEU A 149 -10.95 2.60 -6.86
CA LEU A 149 -9.95 2.52 -7.93
C LEU A 149 -10.12 3.64 -8.96
N ILE A 150 -11.35 3.91 -9.41
CA ILE A 150 -11.66 5.04 -10.31
C ILE A 150 -11.20 6.35 -9.66
N TYR A 151 -11.44 6.49 -8.35
CA TYR A 151 -11.02 7.68 -7.60
C TYR A 151 -9.49 7.81 -7.50
N LEU A 152 -8.73 6.72 -7.38
CA LEU A 152 -7.26 6.77 -7.45
C LEU A 152 -6.78 7.29 -8.81
N ILE A 153 -7.38 6.82 -9.91
CA ILE A 153 -7.08 7.30 -11.27
C ILE A 153 -7.42 8.79 -11.38
N TYR A 154 -8.58 9.20 -10.86
CA TYR A 154 -8.98 10.60 -10.83
C TYR A 154 -7.95 11.49 -10.10
N ILE A 155 -7.43 11.05 -8.94
CA ILE A 155 -6.37 11.78 -8.21
C ILE A 155 -5.12 11.94 -9.07
N LEU A 156 -4.69 10.88 -9.77
CA LEU A 156 -3.53 10.92 -10.67
C LEU A 156 -3.71 11.93 -11.81
N VAL A 157 -4.89 11.92 -12.46
CA VAL A 157 -5.16 12.73 -13.65
C VAL A 157 -5.36 14.20 -13.29
N THR A 158 -6.19 14.49 -12.30
CA THR A 158 -6.60 15.87 -11.98
C THR A 158 -5.59 16.61 -11.14
N LYS A 159 -4.56 15.93 -10.62
CA LYS A 159 -3.63 16.47 -9.62
C LYS A 159 -4.37 17.21 -8.52
N GLN A 160 -5.58 16.77 -8.17
CA GLN A 160 -6.45 17.43 -7.20
C GLN A 160 -5.82 17.27 -5.81
N ARG A 161 -4.87 18.17 -5.58
CA ARG A 161 -4.07 18.30 -4.38
C ARG A 161 -4.98 18.82 -3.29
N ALA A 162 -5.11 18.02 -2.24
CA ALA A 162 -5.37 18.48 -0.87
C ALA A 162 -6.18 19.79 -0.72
N ARG A 163 -7.43 19.83 -1.21
CA ARG A 163 -8.33 20.95 -0.89
C ARG A 163 -9.74 20.58 -0.46
N LYS A 164 -10.23 19.39 -0.81
CA LYS A 164 -11.43 18.84 -0.19
C LYS A 164 -11.00 17.76 0.78
N ASP A 165 -11.06 18.08 2.07
CA ASP A 165 -11.29 17.05 3.07
C ASP A 165 -12.65 16.45 2.73
N TYR A 166 -12.65 15.29 2.08
CA TYR A 166 -13.87 14.52 1.83
C TYR A 166 -14.56 14.12 3.16
N PHE A 167 -13.84 14.27 4.28
CA PHE A 167 -14.34 14.23 5.65
C PHE A 167 -14.65 15.64 6.19
N SER A 168 -15.49 16.41 5.50
CA SER A 168 -16.20 17.48 6.24
C SER A 168 -17.01 16.82 7.35
N SER A 169 -17.25 17.55 8.45
CA SER A 169 -17.95 17.02 9.63
C SER A 169 -19.31 16.38 9.32
N GLU A 170 -19.94 16.81 8.22
CA GLU A 170 -21.21 16.27 7.75
C GLU A 170 -21.08 14.88 7.06
N TYR A 171 -20.10 14.71 6.17
CA TYR A 171 -19.84 13.40 5.53
C TYR A 171 -19.31 12.39 6.55
N TYR A 172 -18.51 12.84 7.51
CA TYR A 172 -18.01 11.99 8.59
C TYR A 172 -19.15 11.40 9.43
N LYS A 173 -20.17 12.19 9.78
CA LYS A 173 -21.35 11.70 10.52
C LYS A 173 -22.15 10.67 9.71
N LYS A 174 -22.42 10.95 8.42
CA LYS A 174 -23.12 10.00 7.54
C LYS A 174 -22.34 8.69 7.40
N PHE A 175 -21.01 8.78 7.30
CA PHE A 175 -20.13 7.63 7.18
C PHE A 175 -20.06 6.78 8.46
N LEU A 176 -19.95 7.42 9.63
CA LEU A 176 -20.05 6.73 10.92
C LEU A 176 -21.38 6.00 11.08
N ASN A 177 -22.49 6.61 10.65
CA ASN A 177 -23.80 5.97 10.71
C ASN A 177 -23.86 4.70 9.85
N VAL A 178 -23.26 4.71 8.66
CA VAL A 178 -23.15 3.52 7.80
C VAL A 178 -22.30 2.43 8.46
N ILE A 179 -21.15 2.80 9.03
CA ILE A 179 -20.29 1.89 9.79
C ILE A 179 -21.04 1.26 10.97
N LEU A 180 -21.71 2.09 11.78
CA LEU A 180 -22.48 1.65 12.94
C LEU A 180 -23.65 0.75 12.54
N PHE A 181 -24.35 1.09 11.45
CA PHE A 181 -25.44 0.27 10.93
C PHE A 181 -24.95 -1.11 10.49
N LEU A 182 -23.87 -1.18 9.70
CA LEU A 182 -23.28 -2.44 9.25
C LEU A 182 -22.78 -3.27 10.44
N TRP A 183 -22.16 -2.63 11.42
CA TRP A 183 -21.73 -3.27 12.65
C TRP A 183 -22.90 -3.90 13.42
N LEU A 184 -23.94 -3.11 13.69
CA LEU A 184 -25.14 -3.55 14.41
C LEU A 184 -25.89 -4.65 13.66
N LEU A 185 -25.98 -4.55 12.33
CA LEU A 185 -26.60 -5.57 11.49
C LEU A 185 -25.86 -6.90 11.62
N MET A 186 -24.52 -6.88 11.49
CA MET A 186 -23.71 -8.09 11.61
C MET A 186 -23.75 -8.67 13.02
N TYR A 187 -23.74 -7.80 14.03
CA TYR A 187 -23.87 -8.21 15.42
C TYR A 187 -25.22 -8.86 15.72
N GLY A 188 -26.31 -8.24 15.25
CA GLY A 188 -27.67 -8.75 15.42
C GLY A 188 -27.87 -10.10 14.74
N ILE A 189 -27.34 -10.28 13.52
CA ILE A 189 -27.35 -11.56 12.82
C ILE A 189 -26.62 -12.63 13.63
N ASN A 190 -25.39 -12.34 14.10
CA ASN A 190 -24.60 -13.29 14.88
C ASN A 190 -25.29 -13.71 16.18
N LEU A 191 -25.92 -12.76 16.89
CA LEU A 191 -26.69 -13.07 18.10
C LEU A 191 -27.95 -13.87 17.80
N PHE A 192 -28.65 -13.58 16.70
CA PHE A 192 -29.88 -14.29 16.33
C PHE A 192 -29.61 -15.77 16.01
N ILE A 193 -28.46 -16.06 15.41
CA ILE A 193 -28.09 -17.42 15.00
C ILE A 193 -27.46 -18.20 16.16
N ASN A 194 -26.55 -17.58 16.90
CA ASN A 194 -25.73 -18.26 17.90
C ASN A 194 -26.23 -18.07 19.35
N GLY A 195 -27.28 -17.27 19.55
CA GLY A 195 -27.79 -16.90 20.86
C GLY A 195 -26.86 -15.95 21.62
N LEU A 196 -27.01 -15.89 22.94
CA LEU A 196 -26.27 -15.00 23.83
C LEU A 196 -24.92 -15.58 24.31
N ASN A 197 -24.60 -16.81 23.93
CA ASN A 197 -23.32 -17.44 24.29
C ASN A 197 -22.18 -16.68 23.61
N HIS A 198 -21.07 -16.44 24.30
CA HIS A 198 -19.92 -15.68 23.76
C HIS A 198 -20.28 -14.28 23.19
N PHE A 199 -21.21 -13.56 23.84
CA PHE A 199 -21.66 -12.20 23.51
C PHE A 199 -20.52 -11.24 23.07
N LEU A 200 -19.43 -11.20 23.84
CA LEU A 200 -18.28 -10.33 23.56
C LEU A 200 -17.55 -10.72 22.27
N ALA A 201 -17.43 -12.02 21.98
CA ALA A 201 -16.79 -12.50 20.77
C ALA A 201 -17.58 -12.07 19.53
N TYR A 202 -18.91 -12.21 19.54
CA TYR A 202 -19.75 -11.77 18.43
C TYR A 202 -19.76 -10.26 18.23
N LEU A 203 -19.65 -9.49 19.31
CA LEU A 203 -19.53 -8.03 19.26
C LEU A 203 -18.24 -7.59 18.56
N LEU A 204 -17.12 -8.22 18.92
CA LEU A 204 -15.82 -7.96 18.30
C LEU A 204 -15.76 -8.47 16.85
N LEU A 205 -16.32 -9.64 16.56
CA LEU A 205 -16.39 -10.22 15.21
C LEU A 205 -17.18 -9.34 14.24
N ALA A 206 -18.23 -8.66 14.72
CA ALA A 206 -19.00 -7.75 13.89
C ALA A 206 -18.19 -6.56 13.36
N LEU A 207 -17.02 -6.25 13.94
CA LEU A 207 -16.11 -5.21 13.43
C LEU A 207 -15.36 -5.66 12.16
N LEU A 208 -15.13 -6.96 11.97
CA LEU A 208 -14.36 -7.49 10.85
C LEU A 208 -14.98 -7.13 9.49
N PRO A 209 -16.30 -7.23 9.27
CA PRO A 209 -16.94 -6.80 8.03
C PRO A 209 -16.79 -5.32 7.71
N ILE A 210 -16.40 -4.45 8.64
CA ILE A 210 -16.19 -3.00 8.42
C ILE A 210 -14.77 -2.72 7.91
N SER A 211 -13.85 -3.68 8.07
CA SER A 211 -12.45 -3.51 7.67
C SER A 211 -12.21 -3.13 6.19
N PRO A 212 -13.02 -3.53 5.18
CA PRO A 212 -12.85 -3.04 3.81
C PRO A 212 -12.95 -1.51 3.69
N ILE A 213 -13.82 -0.91 4.52
CA ILE A 213 -14.05 0.52 4.54
C ILE A 213 -12.81 1.24 5.06
N PHE A 214 -12.28 0.81 6.21
CA PHE A 214 -11.05 1.35 6.77
C PHE A 214 -9.85 1.16 5.84
N LEU A 215 -9.74 -0.02 5.21
CA LEU A 215 -8.70 -0.31 4.22
C LEU A 215 -8.76 0.67 3.05
N GLY A 216 -9.94 0.90 2.47
CA GLY A 216 -10.13 1.85 1.38
C GLY A 216 -9.71 3.27 1.75
N LEU A 217 -10.13 3.75 2.93
CA LEU A 217 -9.78 5.09 3.41
C LEU A 217 -8.28 5.27 3.65
N PHE A 218 -7.67 4.29 4.31
CA PHE A 218 -6.24 4.28 4.56
C PHE A 218 -5.47 4.35 3.24
N LEU A 219 -5.86 3.54 2.25
CA LEU A 219 -5.17 3.46 0.97
C LEU A 219 -5.33 4.71 0.12
N VAL A 220 -6.52 5.30 0.07
CA VAL A 220 -6.74 6.58 -0.62
C VAL A 220 -5.86 7.68 -0.02
N SER A 221 -5.79 7.74 1.31
CA SER A 221 -4.98 8.73 2.02
C SER A 221 -3.48 8.52 1.78
N PHE A 222 -3.04 7.27 1.87
CA PHE A 222 -1.66 6.87 1.61
C PHE A 222 -1.27 7.14 0.15
N PHE A 223 -2.11 6.78 -0.81
CA PHE A 223 -1.90 7.03 -2.24
C PHE A 223 -1.72 8.51 -2.53
N LYS A 224 -2.60 9.37 -2.02
CA LYS A 224 -2.52 10.83 -2.17
C LYS A 224 -1.19 11.39 -1.65
N SER A 225 -0.73 10.91 -0.50
CA SER A 225 0.56 11.32 0.08
C SER A 225 1.74 10.94 -0.83
N ASN A 226 1.74 9.70 -1.36
CA ASN A 226 2.80 9.22 -2.24
C ASN A 226 2.82 9.95 -3.59
N VAL A 227 1.65 10.31 -4.15
CA VAL A 227 1.57 11.10 -5.38
C VAL A 227 2.20 12.49 -5.21
N VAL A 228 1.97 13.16 -4.08
CA VAL A 228 2.62 14.46 -3.80
C VAL A 228 4.14 14.33 -3.73
N THR A 229 4.63 13.33 -3.00
CA THR A 229 6.07 13.04 -2.92
C THR A 229 6.65 12.74 -4.31
N LEU A 230 5.93 11.98 -5.14
CA LEU A 230 6.33 11.66 -6.51
C LEU A 230 6.48 12.92 -7.37
N GLU A 231 5.52 13.84 -7.31
CA GLU A 231 5.57 15.10 -8.08
C GLU A 231 6.75 15.98 -7.66
N ASN A 232 6.99 16.10 -6.35
CA ASN A 232 8.12 16.85 -5.82
C ASN A 232 9.44 16.27 -6.32
N LEU A 233 9.64 14.96 -6.15
CA LEU A 233 10.84 14.27 -6.61
C LEU A 233 11.02 14.33 -8.13
N ASN A 234 9.93 14.28 -8.90
CA ASN A 234 10.01 14.42 -10.36
C ASN A 234 10.47 15.82 -10.77
N THR A 235 9.98 16.85 -10.08
CA THR A 235 10.41 18.25 -10.28
C THR A 235 11.89 18.42 -9.92
N VAL A 236 12.31 17.87 -8.78
CA VAL A 236 13.72 17.88 -8.35
C VAL A 236 14.59 17.11 -9.34
N ASN A 237 14.15 15.95 -9.80
CA ASN A 237 14.91 15.11 -10.72
C ASN A 237 15.15 15.77 -12.09
N LYS A 238 14.27 16.67 -12.54
CA LYS A 238 14.46 17.46 -13.77
C LYS A 238 15.48 18.59 -13.61
N ASN A 239 15.59 19.18 -12.41
CA ASN A 239 16.42 20.35 -12.14
C ASN A 239 17.41 20.08 -10.99
N GLN A 240 18.13 18.96 -11.03
CA GLN A 240 18.89 18.47 -9.86
C GLN A 240 19.95 19.47 -9.35
N GLU A 241 20.73 20.09 -10.22
CA GLU A 241 21.78 21.03 -9.80
C GLU A 241 21.21 22.29 -9.14
N LYS A 242 20.09 22.81 -9.66
CA LYS A 242 19.39 23.96 -9.05
C LYS A 242 19.07 23.67 -7.58
N TYR A 243 18.37 22.56 -7.32
CA TYR A 243 17.95 22.21 -5.96
C TYR A 243 19.13 21.80 -5.06
N ARG A 244 20.17 21.18 -5.63
CA ARG A 244 21.40 20.88 -4.90
C ARG A 244 22.03 22.16 -4.36
N GLU A 245 22.16 23.18 -5.20
CA GLU A 245 22.77 24.47 -4.84
C GLU A 245 21.89 25.31 -3.93
N GLU A 246 20.59 25.41 -4.25
CA GLU A 246 19.60 26.16 -3.48
C GLU A 246 19.54 25.70 -2.02
N TYR A 247 19.63 24.39 -1.79
CA TYR A 247 19.62 23.81 -0.45
C TYR A 247 21.01 23.49 0.13
N GLY A 248 22.09 23.89 -0.57
CA GLY A 248 23.46 23.81 -0.04
C GLY A 248 24.07 22.41 0.08
N TYR A 249 23.62 21.43 -0.70
CA TYR A 249 24.17 20.07 -0.65
C TYR A 249 25.48 19.94 -1.47
N THR A 250 26.42 19.15 -0.95
CA THR A 250 27.63 18.80 -1.70
C THR A 250 27.33 17.83 -2.84
N ILE A 251 28.20 17.80 -3.86
CA ILE A 251 28.07 16.85 -4.99
C ILE A 251 28.14 15.39 -4.49
N GLU A 252 28.93 15.12 -3.44
CA GLU A 252 29.00 13.79 -2.83
C GLU A 252 27.69 13.41 -2.14
N GLU A 253 27.11 14.31 -1.35
CA GLU A 253 25.85 14.06 -0.66
C GLU A 253 24.70 13.85 -1.63
N TRP A 254 24.69 14.60 -2.74
CA TRP A 254 23.61 14.52 -3.71
C TRP A 254 23.70 13.28 -4.59
N TYR A 255 24.85 13.05 -5.23
CA TYR A 255 25.01 12.00 -6.23
C TYR A 255 25.67 10.73 -5.70
N GLY A 256 26.46 10.84 -4.63
CA GLY A 256 27.26 9.74 -4.07
C GLY A 256 28.63 9.56 -4.74
N LYS A 257 29.55 8.91 -4.01
CA LYS A 257 30.95 8.69 -4.44
C LYS A 257 31.11 7.90 -5.75
N LYS A 258 30.15 7.03 -6.10
CA LYS A 258 30.23 6.22 -7.33
C LYS A 258 29.66 6.94 -8.56
N SER A 259 29.07 8.12 -8.40
CA SER A 259 28.47 8.89 -9.51
C SER A 259 29.51 9.45 -10.47
N LYS A 260 29.08 9.71 -11.71
CA LYS A 260 29.90 10.38 -12.73
C LYS A 260 30.24 11.82 -12.31
N MET A 261 29.24 12.57 -11.83
CA MET A 261 29.38 13.95 -11.37
C MET A 261 30.45 14.10 -10.27
N TYR A 262 30.41 13.24 -9.25
CA TYR A 262 31.42 13.27 -8.19
C TYR A 262 32.83 12.95 -8.73
N LYS A 263 32.96 11.93 -9.57
CA LYS A 263 34.27 11.55 -10.15
C LYS A 263 34.85 12.66 -11.01
N GLU A 264 34.02 13.40 -11.75
CA GLU A 264 34.44 14.54 -12.55
C GLU A 264 34.83 15.74 -11.68
N HIS A 265 34.07 16.01 -10.62
CA HIS A 265 34.39 17.06 -9.65
C HIS A 265 35.76 16.83 -8.99
N VAL A 266 36.04 15.61 -8.52
CA VAL A 266 37.33 15.24 -7.93
C VAL A 266 38.49 15.31 -8.93
N LYS A 267 38.24 14.95 -10.21
CA LYS A 267 39.27 15.08 -11.26
C LYS A 267 39.60 16.54 -11.54
N LYS A 268 38.61 17.43 -11.55
CA LYS A 268 38.81 18.87 -11.75
C LYS A 268 39.52 19.51 -10.55
N SER A 269 39.17 19.12 -9.32
CA SER A 269 39.81 19.65 -8.12
C SER A 269 41.29 19.26 -7.99
N LYS A 270 41.66 18.05 -8.44
CA LYS A 270 43.06 17.59 -8.45
C LYS A 270 43.94 18.23 -9.54
N LYS A 271 43.33 18.89 -10.51
CA LYS A 271 44.04 19.58 -11.61
C LYS A 271 44.26 21.07 -11.36
N ARG A 272 43.67 21.62 -10.29
CA ARG A 272 43.94 22.96 -9.76
C ARG A 272 44.95 22.83 -8.63
#